data_AF-A0A1R4GY86-F1
#
_entry.id   AF-A0A1R4GY86-F1
#
_cell.length_a   1.000
_cell.length_b   1.000
_cell.length_c   1.000
_cell.angle_alpha   90.00
_cell.angle_beta   90.00
_cell.angle_gamma   90.00
#
_symmetry.space_group_name_H-M   'P 1'
#
loop_
_entity.id
_entity.type
_entity.pdbx_description
1 polymer ?
#
loop_
_entity_poly.entity_id
_entity_poly.type
_entity_poly.pdbx_seq_one_letter_code
_entity_poly.pdbx_strand_id
1 'polypeptide(L)'
;MANITAKISLIICLPTALWLSGCSSSNTDATITTVEPTQVIDSQAENSNWTSAKVIEPTQKTSIFRYYTDPTTQAQAMASVEGVFKWQKGCLYLIQKDGSYMTAMFPKYPENAVKWNEYNKTLSLNGYIFKMGDYITTNGQYSKYYPDNDIEEYSKQGDARCLTPMLVEIGTIDLKK
;
A
#
# COMPACT_ATOMS: atom_id res chain seq x y z
N MET A 1 28.56 -1.72 -51.28
CA MET A 1 27.62 -1.61 -50.14
C MET A 1 27.20 -3.02 -49.78
N ALA A 2 27.63 -3.52 -48.62
CA ALA A 2 27.55 -4.92 -48.23
C ALA A 2 26.31 -5.18 -47.36
N ASN A 3 25.51 -6.18 -47.74
CA ASN A 3 24.37 -6.67 -46.97
C ASN A 3 24.84 -7.65 -45.88
N ILE A 4 24.45 -7.40 -44.63
CA ILE A 4 24.68 -8.31 -43.51
C ILE A 4 23.33 -8.93 -43.12
N THR A 5 23.15 -10.19 -43.48
CA THR A 5 22.00 -11.02 -43.09
C THR A 5 22.32 -11.69 -41.75
N ALA A 6 21.67 -11.27 -40.67
CA ALA A 6 21.78 -11.93 -39.37
C ALA A 6 20.70 -13.04 -39.24
N LYS A 7 21.15 -14.30 -39.17
CA LYS A 7 20.34 -15.44 -38.71
C LYS A 7 20.48 -15.54 -37.19
N ILE A 8 19.39 -15.49 -36.45
CA ILE A 8 19.38 -15.81 -35.01
C ILE A 8 18.46 -17.01 -34.81
N SER A 9 19.08 -18.08 -34.31
CA SER A 9 18.48 -19.38 -34.04
C SER A 9 17.53 -19.32 -32.84
N LEU A 10 16.35 -19.89 -33.04
CA LEU A 10 15.32 -20.16 -32.06
C LEU A 10 15.70 -21.44 -31.28
N ILE A 11 15.95 -21.35 -29.98
CA ILE A 11 16.09 -22.54 -29.11
C ILE A 11 14.81 -22.70 -28.30
N ILE A 12 14.03 -23.70 -28.69
CA ILE A 12 12.88 -24.23 -27.96
C ILE A 12 13.42 -25.40 -27.12
N CYS A 13 13.25 -25.37 -25.80
CA CYS A 13 13.28 -26.57 -24.97
C CYS A 13 12.15 -26.52 -23.93
N LEU A 14 11.44 -27.64 -23.89
CA LEU A 14 10.15 -27.94 -23.24
C LEU A 14 10.32 -28.33 -21.73
N PRO A 15 9.21 -28.58 -21.00
CA PRO A 15 9.11 -28.52 -19.54
C PRO A 15 9.26 -29.89 -18.84
N THR A 16 9.57 -29.89 -17.54
CA THR A 16 9.35 -31.06 -16.66
C THR A 16 8.90 -30.70 -15.23
N ALA A 17 7.64 -31.06 -15.01
CA ALA A 17 6.92 -31.53 -13.83
C ALA A 17 7.58 -31.63 -12.42
N LEU A 18 6.77 -31.16 -11.44
CA LEU A 18 6.33 -31.80 -10.18
C LEU A 18 7.34 -32.49 -9.27
N TRP A 19 7.52 -31.92 -8.07
CA TRP A 19 7.62 -32.70 -6.81
C TRP A 19 6.78 -32.02 -5.72
N LEU A 20 5.67 -32.67 -5.36
CA LEU A 20 5.00 -32.54 -4.06
C LEU A 20 5.56 -33.66 -3.17
N SER A 21 6.13 -33.31 -2.02
CA SER A 21 6.34 -34.27 -0.93
C SER A 21 5.92 -33.63 0.38
N GLY A 22 4.75 -34.07 0.86
CA GLY A 22 4.32 -33.87 2.23
C GLY A 22 5.06 -34.84 3.15
N CYS A 23 5.41 -34.36 4.34
CA CYS A 23 5.75 -35.22 5.47
C CYS A 23 4.59 -35.16 6.46
N SER A 24 3.71 -36.16 6.40
CA SER A 24 2.85 -36.53 7.50
C SER A 24 3.57 -37.64 8.27
N SER A 25 3.93 -37.39 9.53
CA SER A 25 4.40 -38.42 10.45
C SER A 25 3.40 -38.57 11.57
N SER A 26 2.61 -39.63 11.48
CA SER A 26 1.83 -40.21 12.55
C SER A 26 2.74 -41.12 13.38
N ASN A 27 2.83 -40.87 14.68
CA ASN A 27 3.11 -41.92 15.65
C ASN A 27 1.90 -42.01 16.58
N THR A 28 1.35 -43.22 16.64
CA THR A 28 0.19 -43.63 17.43
C THR A 28 0.67 -44.36 18.69
N ASP A 29 -0.24 -44.41 19.66
CA ASP A 29 -0.27 -45.15 20.93
C ASP A 29 0.31 -44.46 22.16
N ALA A 30 -0.42 -44.33 23.29
CA ALA A 30 -1.81 -44.64 23.60
C ALA A 30 -2.17 -44.00 24.96
N THR A 31 -3.48 -43.89 25.20
CA THR A 31 -4.17 -43.78 26.50
C THR A 31 -4.66 -42.37 26.90
N ILE A 32 -5.96 -42.21 26.73
CA ILE A 32 -6.79 -41.09 27.21
C ILE A 32 -7.07 -41.30 28.70
N THR A 33 -6.89 -40.25 29.51
CA THR A 33 -7.72 -40.03 30.70
C THR A 33 -7.98 -38.53 30.82
N THR A 34 -9.25 -38.16 30.65
CA THR A 34 -9.81 -36.81 30.79
C THR A 34 -10.11 -36.53 32.25
N VAL A 35 -9.60 -35.43 32.82
CA VAL A 35 -10.36 -34.51 33.71
C VAL A 35 -9.59 -33.21 33.99
N GLU A 36 -10.19 -32.09 33.52
CA GLU A 36 -10.34 -30.75 34.12
C GLU A 36 -9.12 -29.97 34.70
N PRO A 37 -8.81 -28.75 34.18
CA PRO A 37 -8.02 -27.76 34.90
C PRO A 37 -8.94 -26.78 35.64
N THR A 38 -9.13 -27.01 36.94
CA THR A 38 -9.63 -26.01 37.89
C THR A 38 -8.58 -24.90 38.05
N GLN A 39 -8.98 -23.66 37.78
CA GLN A 39 -8.20 -22.47 38.08
C GLN A 39 -8.08 -22.27 39.59
N VAL A 40 -6.88 -21.95 40.08
CA VAL A 40 -6.71 -21.15 41.31
C VAL A 40 -5.59 -20.14 41.06
N ILE A 41 -5.97 -18.87 41.12
CA ILE A 41 -5.09 -17.70 41.19
C ILE A 41 -4.66 -17.53 42.65
N ASP A 42 -3.38 -17.28 42.87
CA ASP A 42 -2.76 -16.43 43.90
C ASP A 42 -1.36 -17.00 44.22
N SER A 43 -0.31 -16.24 44.50
CA SER A 43 0.03 -14.82 44.43
C SER A 43 1.52 -14.83 44.84
N GLN A 44 2.44 -14.26 44.05
CA GLN A 44 3.69 -13.73 44.61
C GLN A 44 4.42 -12.82 43.61
N ALA A 45 4.62 -11.59 44.04
CA ALA A 45 5.26 -10.50 43.32
C ALA A 45 6.78 -10.70 43.23
N GLU A 46 7.36 -10.40 42.05
CA GLU A 46 8.71 -9.85 41.92
C GLU A 46 8.89 -9.20 40.52
N ASN A 47 8.98 -7.85 40.54
CA ASN A 47 9.88 -6.99 39.76
C ASN A 47 10.14 -7.22 38.25
N SER A 48 9.12 -7.28 37.38
CA SER A 48 9.37 -7.04 35.94
C SER A 48 9.41 -5.53 35.65
N ASN A 49 10.62 -4.97 35.57
CA ASN A 49 10.86 -3.70 34.90
C ASN A 49 10.56 -3.90 33.40
N TRP A 50 9.28 -3.72 33.02
CA TRP A 50 8.85 -3.76 31.64
C TRP A 50 9.49 -2.58 30.91
N THR A 51 10.67 -2.84 30.34
CA THR A 51 11.32 -1.91 29.44
C THR A 51 10.42 -1.86 28.22
N SER A 52 9.51 -0.88 28.16
CA SER A 52 8.67 -0.62 27.01
C SER A 52 9.57 -0.57 25.80
N ALA A 53 9.56 -1.64 25.00
CA ALA A 53 10.26 -1.69 23.74
C ALA A 53 9.77 -0.47 22.98
N LYS A 54 10.65 0.52 22.83
CA LYS A 54 10.38 1.72 22.05
C LYS A 54 9.97 1.23 20.69
N VAL A 55 8.67 1.28 20.38
CA VAL A 55 8.16 1.02 19.05
C VAL A 55 8.80 2.11 18.20
N ILE A 56 9.87 1.75 17.49
CA ILE A 56 10.51 2.64 16.54
C ILE A 56 9.53 2.69 15.38
N GLU A 57 8.62 3.66 15.40
CA GLU A 57 7.80 3.92 14.23
C GLU A 57 8.75 4.22 13.07
N PRO A 58 8.63 3.50 11.94
CA PRO A 58 9.52 3.72 10.82
C PRO A 58 9.38 5.17 10.38
N THR A 59 10.50 5.90 10.33
CA THR A 59 10.51 7.27 9.79
C THR A 59 9.88 7.24 8.40
N GLN A 60 8.75 7.92 8.25
CA GLN A 60 8.02 7.93 6.98
C GLN A 60 8.88 8.65 5.94
N LYS A 61 9.39 7.90 4.96
CA LYS A 61 10.22 8.43 3.87
C LYS A 61 9.38 8.78 2.64
N THR A 62 8.18 8.22 2.54
CA THR A 62 7.29 8.45 1.41
C THR A 62 6.53 9.77 1.57
N SER A 63 6.56 10.59 0.53
CA SER A 63 5.78 11.83 0.43
C SER A 63 4.31 11.50 0.20
N ILE A 64 3.46 11.98 1.11
CA ILE A 64 2.01 11.76 1.06
C ILE A 64 1.34 13.13 0.95
N PHE A 65 0.81 13.42 -0.23
CA PHE A 65 0.06 14.65 -0.48
C PHE A 65 -1.40 14.45 -0.12
N ARG A 66 -1.99 15.50 0.43
CA ARG A 66 -3.35 15.54 0.92
C ARG A 66 -4.09 16.71 0.31
N TYR A 67 -5.36 16.50 -0.01
CA TYR A 67 -6.29 17.55 -0.42
C TYR A 67 -7.27 17.86 0.70
N TYR A 68 -7.77 19.10 0.70
CA TYR A 68 -8.75 19.55 1.67
C TYR A 68 -10.08 18.82 1.48
N THR A 69 -10.61 18.33 2.59
CA THR A 69 -11.96 17.81 2.74
C THR A 69 -12.50 18.47 4.00
N ASP A 70 -13.76 18.89 3.98
CA ASP A 70 -14.33 19.55 5.14
C ASP A 70 -14.41 18.57 6.33
N PRO A 71 -13.95 18.92 7.54
CA PRO A 71 -13.91 17.97 8.66
C PRO A 71 -15.30 17.55 9.16
N THR A 72 -16.32 18.38 8.92
CA THR A 72 -17.69 18.15 9.40
C THR A 72 -18.47 17.28 8.41
N THR A 73 -18.45 17.66 7.14
CA THR A 73 -19.20 16.99 6.07
C THR A 73 -18.41 15.88 5.39
N GLN A 74 -17.07 15.95 5.43
CA GLN A 74 -16.14 14.99 4.81
C GLN A 74 -16.41 14.80 3.31
N ALA A 75 -16.97 15.84 2.68
CA ALA A 75 -17.36 15.81 1.28
C ALA A 75 -16.13 15.60 0.38
N GLN A 76 -16.26 14.66 -0.54
CA GLN A 76 -15.26 14.34 -1.56
C GLN A 76 -15.91 14.43 -2.93
N ALA A 77 -15.10 14.72 -3.96
CA ALA A 77 -15.58 14.69 -5.33
C ALA A 77 -16.11 13.30 -5.71
N MET A 78 -17.20 13.26 -6.48
CA MET A 78 -17.90 12.03 -6.87
C MET A 78 -17.68 11.66 -8.35
N ALA A 79 -16.77 12.34 -9.05
CA ALA A 79 -16.35 11.89 -10.37
C ALA A 79 -15.51 10.61 -10.25
N SER A 80 -15.46 9.80 -11.30
CA SER A 80 -14.67 8.57 -11.30
C SER A 80 -13.23 8.88 -11.70
N VAL A 81 -12.28 8.42 -10.90
CA VAL A 81 -10.86 8.35 -11.25
C VAL A 81 -10.42 6.89 -11.25
N GLU A 82 -9.50 6.54 -12.13
CA GLU A 82 -9.04 5.17 -12.28
C GLU A 82 -7.57 5.10 -12.70
N GLY A 83 -6.91 4.00 -12.38
CA GLY A 83 -5.52 3.77 -12.79
C GLY A 83 -4.79 2.76 -11.91
N VAL A 84 -3.49 2.66 -12.09
CA VAL A 84 -2.62 1.72 -11.38
C VAL A 84 -1.76 2.45 -10.36
N PHE A 85 -1.77 2.02 -9.10
CA PHE A 85 -0.89 2.62 -8.10
C PHE A 85 0.58 2.30 -8.37
N LYS A 86 1.43 3.32 -8.23
CA LYS A 86 2.88 3.19 -8.33
C LYS A 86 3.56 3.92 -7.19
N TRP A 87 4.51 3.23 -6.56
CA TRP A 87 5.49 3.85 -5.68
C TRP A 87 6.85 3.85 -6.37
N GLN A 88 7.52 5.00 -6.38
CA GLN A 88 8.85 5.13 -6.95
C GLN A 88 9.64 6.22 -6.24
N LYS A 89 10.83 5.85 -5.73
CA LYS A 89 11.77 6.78 -5.08
C LYS A 89 11.14 7.68 -4.01
N GLY A 90 10.20 7.14 -3.22
CA GLY A 90 9.52 7.87 -2.15
C GLY A 90 8.28 8.67 -2.59
N CYS A 91 7.84 8.55 -3.84
CA CYS A 91 6.66 9.23 -4.36
C CYS A 91 5.54 8.22 -4.69
N LEU A 92 4.29 8.61 -4.45
CA LEU A 92 3.09 7.86 -4.85
C LEU A 92 2.43 8.50 -6.08
N TYR A 93 2.14 7.67 -7.06
CA TYR A 93 1.49 8.06 -8.30
C TYR A 93 0.32 7.13 -8.60
N LEU A 94 -0.61 7.66 -9.39
CA LEU A 94 -1.56 6.85 -10.15
C LEU A 94 -1.16 6.92 -11.62
N ILE A 95 -0.95 5.77 -12.24
CA ILE A 95 -0.65 5.66 -13.67
C ILE A 95 -1.98 5.47 -14.41
N GLN A 96 -2.29 6.40 -15.30
CA GLN A 96 -3.47 6.34 -16.16
C GLN A 96 -3.32 5.29 -17.27
N LYS A 97 -4.42 4.98 -17.97
CA LYS A 97 -4.43 4.05 -19.12
C LYS A 97 -3.49 4.47 -20.25
N ASP A 98 -3.25 5.77 -20.41
CA ASP A 98 -2.32 6.33 -21.41
C ASP A 98 -0.85 6.29 -20.96
N GLY A 99 -0.57 5.77 -19.76
CA GLY A 99 0.77 5.69 -19.18
C GLY A 99 1.24 6.98 -18.50
N SER A 100 0.41 8.03 -18.45
CA SER A 100 0.75 9.26 -17.74
C SER A 100 0.80 9.05 -16.23
N TYR A 101 1.76 9.70 -15.58
CA TYR A 101 1.93 9.68 -14.13
C TYR A 101 1.24 10.90 -13.55
N MET A 102 0.37 10.68 -12.58
CA MET A 102 -0.28 11.74 -11.80
C MET A 102 0.07 11.58 -10.32
N THR A 103 0.42 12.67 -9.65
CA THR A 103 0.64 12.65 -8.19
C THR A 103 -0.65 12.27 -7.49
N ALA A 104 -0.59 11.20 -6.70
CA ALA A 104 -1.73 10.76 -5.91
C ALA A 104 -1.88 11.65 -4.67
N MET A 105 -3.05 12.24 -4.52
CA MET A 105 -3.46 13.02 -3.35
C MET A 105 -4.57 12.30 -2.60
N PHE A 106 -4.57 12.44 -1.28
CA PHE A 106 -5.47 11.71 -0.41
C PHE A 106 -6.31 12.64 0.48
N PRO A 107 -7.54 12.27 0.85
CA PRO A 107 -8.36 13.14 1.67
C PRO A 107 -7.69 13.36 3.04
N LYS A 108 -7.74 14.60 3.52
CA LYS A 108 -7.35 14.91 4.90
C LYS A 108 -8.33 14.32 5.92
N TYR A 109 -9.63 14.31 5.61
CA TYR A 109 -10.72 13.79 6.44
C TYR A 109 -11.60 12.78 5.67
N PRO A 110 -12.14 11.74 6.33
CA PRO A 110 -11.99 11.44 7.76
C PRO A 110 -10.55 11.09 8.13
N GLU A 111 -10.15 11.45 9.35
CA GLU A 111 -8.84 11.07 9.87
C GLU A 111 -8.74 9.55 9.88
N ASN A 112 -7.57 9.01 9.56
CA ASN A 112 -7.29 7.57 9.45
C ASN A 112 -7.92 6.84 8.26
N ALA A 113 -8.68 7.51 7.38
CA ALA A 113 -9.17 6.91 6.14
C ALA A 113 -8.04 6.47 5.21
N VAL A 114 -6.87 7.12 5.32
CA VAL A 114 -5.70 6.80 4.50
C VAL A 114 -4.51 6.49 5.38
N LYS A 115 -3.96 5.28 5.22
CA LYS A 115 -2.76 4.83 5.94
C LYS A 115 -1.74 4.28 4.96
N TRP A 116 -0.50 4.75 5.07
CA TRP A 116 0.62 4.23 4.30
C TRP A 116 1.46 3.31 5.17
N ASN A 117 1.77 2.12 4.66
CA ASN A 117 2.70 1.21 5.30
C ASN A 117 4.05 1.28 4.58
N GLU A 118 5.01 1.94 5.23
CA GLU A 118 6.36 2.15 4.68
C GLU A 118 7.13 0.83 4.50
N TYR A 119 6.92 -0.18 5.34
CA TYR A 119 7.65 -1.46 5.23
C TYR A 119 7.15 -2.28 4.04
N ASN A 120 5.83 -2.46 3.94
CA ASN A 120 5.19 -3.28 2.92
C ASN A 120 4.96 -2.53 1.59
N LYS A 121 5.15 -1.21 1.57
CA LYS A 121 4.77 -0.33 0.45
C LYS A 121 3.32 -0.54 0.03
N THR A 122 2.42 -0.55 1.00
CA THR A 122 0.97 -0.73 0.78
C THR A 122 0.20 0.48 1.26
N LEU A 123 -0.89 0.76 0.57
CA LEU A 123 -1.79 1.87 0.85
C LEU A 123 -3.11 1.30 1.33
N SER A 124 -3.55 1.70 2.52
CA SER A 124 -4.90 1.41 3.02
C SER A 124 -5.80 2.60 2.74
N LEU A 125 -6.88 2.37 1.99
CA LEU A 125 -7.93 3.34 1.72
C LEU A 125 -9.22 2.81 2.33
N ASN A 126 -9.69 3.45 3.40
CA ASN A 126 -10.87 3.07 4.16
C ASN A 126 -10.91 1.56 4.52
N GLY A 127 -9.77 1.00 4.94
CA GLY A 127 -9.61 -0.41 5.28
C GLY A 127 -9.25 -1.33 4.11
N TYR A 128 -9.46 -0.93 2.86
CA TYR A 128 -9.03 -1.69 1.68
C TYR A 128 -7.54 -1.56 1.45
N ILE A 129 -6.84 -2.69 1.32
CA ILE A 129 -5.39 -2.71 1.12
C ILE A 129 -5.07 -2.80 -0.37
N PHE A 130 -4.37 -1.78 -0.86
CA PHE A 130 -3.82 -1.69 -2.21
C PHE A 130 -2.31 -1.89 -2.17
N LYS A 131 -1.83 -2.80 -3.04
CA LYS A 131 -0.41 -3.00 -3.33
C LYS A 131 -0.02 -2.15 -4.52
N MET A 132 1.27 -1.83 -4.63
CA MET A 132 1.77 -1.16 -5.83
C MET A 132 1.64 -2.11 -7.04
N GLY A 133 1.05 -1.62 -8.12
CA GLY A 133 0.63 -2.43 -9.26
C GLY A 133 -0.86 -2.81 -9.26
N ASP A 134 -1.57 -2.61 -8.15
CA ASP A 134 -3.03 -2.80 -8.13
C ASP A 134 -3.71 -1.68 -8.94
N TYR A 135 -4.72 -2.07 -9.72
CA TYR A 135 -5.65 -1.16 -10.35
C TYR A 135 -6.69 -0.68 -9.33
N ILE A 136 -7.15 0.55 -9.47
CA ILE A 136 -8.22 1.12 -8.66
C ILE A 136 -9.19 1.87 -9.58
N THR A 137 -10.47 1.78 -9.26
CA THR A 137 -11.47 2.77 -9.66
C THR A 137 -12.08 3.34 -8.39
N THR A 138 -12.09 4.67 -8.26
CA THR A 138 -12.65 5.33 -7.08
C THR A 138 -13.36 6.64 -7.43
N ASN A 139 -14.15 7.15 -6.49
CA ASN A 139 -14.56 8.55 -6.53
C ASN A 139 -13.32 9.46 -6.40
N GLY A 140 -13.35 10.67 -6.96
CA GLY A 140 -12.22 11.57 -6.95
C GLY A 140 -12.36 12.69 -7.97
N GLN A 141 -11.24 13.36 -8.26
CA GLN A 141 -11.15 14.34 -9.34
C GLN A 141 -9.70 14.51 -9.82
N TYR A 142 -9.55 15.09 -11.00
CA TYR A 142 -8.26 15.51 -11.54
C TYR A 142 -8.12 17.02 -11.40
N SER A 143 -6.94 17.49 -11.02
CA SER A 143 -6.63 18.91 -10.92
C SER A 143 -5.27 19.19 -11.57
N LYS A 144 -5.10 20.44 -12.03
CA LYS A 144 -3.81 20.91 -12.54
C LYS A 144 -3.00 21.44 -11.37
N TYR A 145 -1.71 21.17 -11.38
CA TYR A 145 -0.76 21.75 -10.45
C TYR A 145 -0.09 22.98 -11.08
N TYR A 146 -0.13 24.11 -10.38
CA TYR A 146 0.54 25.34 -10.79
C TYR A 146 1.64 25.68 -9.77
N PRO A 147 2.92 25.39 -10.06
CA PRO A 147 4.02 25.60 -9.12
C PRO A 147 4.10 27.01 -8.54
N ASP A 148 3.78 28.03 -9.36
CA ASP A 148 3.87 29.43 -8.93
C ASP A 148 2.85 29.79 -7.84
N ASN A 149 1.75 29.06 -7.73
CA ASN A 149 0.67 29.31 -6.77
C ASN A 149 0.66 28.34 -5.59
N ASP A 150 1.11 27.10 -5.83
CA ASP A 150 0.78 25.98 -4.94
C ASP A 150 2.02 25.35 -4.25
N ILE A 151 3.23 25.81 -4.56
CA ILE A 151 4.47 25.17 -4.07
C ILE A 151 4.62 25.25 -2.54
N GLU A 152 4.16 26.33 -1.91
CA GLU A 152 4.28 26.49 -0.45
C GLU A 152 3.35 25.52 0.30
N GLU A 153 2.16 25.25 -0.25
CA GLU A 153 1.22 24.31 0.36
C GLU A 153 1.75 22.87 0.28
N TYR A 154 2.19 22.44 -0.91
CA TYR A 154 2.60 21.05 -1.12
C TYR A 154 3.99 20.74 -0.60
N SER A 155 4.92 21.71 -0.59
CA SER A 155 6.26 21.52 0.00
C SER A 155 6.25 21.21 1.49
N LYS A 156 5.19 21.61 2.21
CA LYS A 156 4.99 21.27 3.63
C LYS A 156 4.53 19.83 3.83
N GLN A 157 4.04 19.16 2.79
CA GLN A 157 3.46 17.82 2.88
C GLN A 157 4.42 16.73 2.42
N GLY A 158 5.30 17.05 1.48
CA GLY A 158 6.23 16.09 0.91
C GLY A 158 7.26 16.74 -0.01
N ASP A 159 8.05 15.89 -0.64
CA ASP A 159 9.13 16.30 -1.53
C ASP A 159 8.57 16.80 -2.88
N ALA A 160 8.92 18.02 -3.27
CA ALA A 160 8.38 18.69 -4.46
C ALA A 160 8.64 17.92 -5.77
N ARG A 161 9.69 17.09 -5.83
CA ARG A 161 9.96 16.19 -6.98
C ARG A 161 8.91 15.08 -7.16
N CYS A 162 8.02 14.89 -6.20
CA CYS A 162 6.88 13.99 -6.34
C CYS A 162 5.66 14.65 -7.01
N LEU A 163 5.69 15.96 -7.26
CA LEU A 163 4.61 16.70 -7.91
C LEU A 163 4.73 16.63 -9.43
N THR A 164 3.65 16.24 -10.10
CA THR A 164 3.50 16.26 -11.56
C THR A 164 2.56 17.40 -11.98
N PRO A 165 2.55 17.81 -13.26
CA PRO A 165 1.64 18.86 -13.74
C PRO A 165 0.14 18.56 -13.54
N MET A 166 -0.21 17.28 -13.39
CA MET A 166 -1.55 16.81 -13.07
C MET A 166 -1.55 16.09 -11.72
N LEU A 167 -2.50 16.43 -10.88
CA LEU A 167 -2.76 15.77 -9.60
C LEU A 167 -4.05 14.95 -9.73
N VAL A 168 -4.14 13.88 -8.94
CA VAL A 168 -5.35 13.10 -8.82
C VAL A 168 -5.75 12.98 -7.36
N GLU A 169 -6.94 13.47 -7.05
CA GLU A 169 -7.55 13.34 -5.73
C GLU A 169 -8.24 11.98 -5.66
N ILE A 170 -7.62 11.06 -4.91
CA ILE A 170 -8.08 9.69 -4.71
C ILE A 170 -9.09 9.69 -3.56
N GLY A 171 -10.35 9.42 -3.87
CA GLY A 171 -11.40 9.29 -2.87
C GLY A 171 -11.35 7.97 -2.10
N THR A 172 -12.20 7.88 -1.08
CA THR A 172 -12.27 6.76 -0.13
C THR A 172 -13.68 6.20 0.06
N ILE A 173 -14.65 6.63 -0.76
CA ILE A 173 -16.08 6.33 -0.60
C ILE A 173 -16.53 5.21 -1.56
N ASP A 174 -16.30 5.36 -2.87
CA ASP A 174 -16.69 4.36 -3.89
C ASP A 174 -15.47 3.59 -4.40
N LEU A 175 -14.88 2.75 -3.56
CA LEU A 175 -13.65 2.01 -3.89
C LEU A 175 -13.95 0.70 -4.61
N LYS A 176 -13.31 0.50 -5.77
CA LYS A 176 -13.34 -0.76 -6.54
C LYS A 176 -11.91 -1.21 -6.84
N LYS A 177 -11.68 -2.50 -6.64
CA LYS A 177 -10.40 -3.18 -6.82
C LYS A 177 -10.53 -4.26 -7.89
#